data_AF-A0A673H2V3-F1
#
_entry.id   AF-A0A673H2V3-F1
#
_cell.length_a   1.000
_cell.length_b   1.000
_cell.length_c   1.000
_cell.angle_alpha   90.00
_cell.angle_beta   90.00
_cell.angle_gamma   90.00
#
_symmetry.space_group_name_H-M   'P 1'
#
loop_
_entity.id
_entity.type
_entity.pdbx_description
1 polymer ?
#
loop_
_entity_poly.entity_id
_entity_poly.type
_entity_poly.pdbx_seq_one_letter_code
_entity_poly.pdbx_strand_id
1 'polypeptide(L)'
;ISWIKLLPKMNSGGETEALERLNKHLDRKAWVANFERPRITAQSLFASPTGLSPYLRFGCLSCCVFYYSLRELFMKLRRRSSPPLSLFGQLLWREFFYTAGTNNPNFDRMEGNPICVQIPWDHNPEALAKWAEGQTGFPWIDAIMTQLRQEGWIHHLARHAVACFLTRGDLWISWESGMKVFEELLLDADWSVNAGSWMWLSCSAFFQQFFHCYCPVGFGRRTDPSGDYIRRYIPKLKDYPNRYIYEPWNAPESVQKAANCIVGVDYPKPMINHAESSRLNIERMKQVYQQLSVPIHHDVSYYSSRGLSKTCANLSGEEECFEMFDDEQLIKRLHFLIKNIITDFSLAQVLCCLKNTPVIISEAIYTV
;
A
#
# COMPACT_ATOMS: atom_id res chain seq x y z
N ILE A 1 -13.19 -3.38 -22.14
CA ILE A 1 -11.74 -3.10 -22.39
C ILE A 1 -11.60 -2.17 -23.61
N SER A 2 -12.05 -0.91 -23.55
CA SER A 2 -11.85 0.06 -24.66
C SER A 2 -11.27 1.41 -24.22
N TRP A 3 -10.95 1.58 -22.93
CA TRP A 3 -10.43 2.85 -22.39
C TRP A 3 -8.90 2.90 -22.26
N ILE A 4 -8.19 1.77 -22.42
CA ILE A 4 -6.71 1.67 -22.40
C ILE A 4 -6.13 2.08 -23.77
N LYS A 5 -6.53 3.25 -24.30
CA LYS A 5 -6.00 3.80 -25.58
C LYS A 5 -5.16 5.06 -25.42
N LEU A 6 -5.01 5.57 -24.20
CA LEU A 6 -4.35 6.86 -23.94
C LEU A 6 -3.19 6.78 -22.94
N LEU A 7 -2.65 5.59 -22.68
CA LEU A 7 -1.38 5.50 -21.98
C LEU A 7 -0.29 6.10 -22.87
N PRO A 8 0.53 7.04 -22.39
CA PRO A 8 1.78 7.36 -23.06
C PRO A 8 2.54 6.06 -23.34
N LYS A 9 3.48 6.07 -24.30
CA LYS A 9 4.45 5.00 -24.61
C LYS A 9 5.19 4.37 -23.41
N MET A 10 4.90 4.81 -22.19
CA MET A 10 5.52 4.48 -20.92
C MET A 10 5.33 3.03 -20.48
N ASN A 11 4.47 2.21 -21.09
CA ASN A 11 4.27 0.80 -20.72
C ASN A 11 4.05 -0.12 -21.95
N SER A 12 5.06 -0.25 -22.82
CA SER A 12 5.14 -1.40 -23.74
C SER A 12 5.10 -2.70 -22.90
N GLY A 13 4.21 -3.63 -23.23
CA GLY A 13 4.21 -4.96 -22.62
C GLY A 13 5.30 -5.86 -23.23
N GLY A 14 5.53 -7.01 -22.61
CA GLY A 14 6.37 -8.08 -23.16
C GLY A 14 7.74 -8.25 -22.48
N GLU A 15 8.35 -9.40 -22.71
CA GLU A 15 9.62 -9.83 -22.10
C GLU A 15 10.79 -8.91 -22.48
N THR A 16 10.89 -8.49 -23.75
CA THR A 16 11.97 -7.62 -24.22
C THR A 16 12.04 -6.31 -23.42
N GLU A 17 10.91 -5.62 -23.28
CA GLU A 17 10.82 -4.40 -22.48
C GLU A 17 11.12 -4.69 -21.00
N ALA A 18 10.64 -5.82 -20.48
CA ALA A 18 10.87 -6.22 -19.10
C ALA A 18 12.36 -6.38 -18.77
N LEU A 19 13.12 -7.03 -19.65
CA LEU A 19 14.57 -7.24 -19.49
C LEU A 19 15.35 -5.93 -19.67
N GLU A 20 14.94 -5.06 -20.59
CA GLU A 20 15.53 -3.73 -20.73
C GLU A 20 15.33 -2.88 -19.46
N ARG A 21 14.14 -2.92 -18.87
CA ARG A 21 13.85 -2.22 -17.60
C ARG A 21 14.61 -2.82 -16.44
N LEU A 22 14.73 -4.15 -16.38
CA LEU A 22 15.54 -4.82 -15.37
C LEU A 22 16.99 -4.34 -15.43
N ASN A 23 17.59 -4.28 -16.63
CA ASN A 23 18.96 -3.80 -16.78
C ASN A 23 19.10 -2.35 -16.29
N LYS A 24 18.19 -1.45 -16.72
CA LYS A 24 18.16 -0.04 -16.24
C LYS A 24 17.95 0.05 -14.73
N HIS A 25 17.14 -0.83 -14.15
CA HIS A 25 16.90 -0.92 -12.71
C HIS A 25 18.19 -1.29 -11.97
N LEU A 26 18.96 -2.26 -12.48
CA LEU A 26 20.21 -2.71 -11.90
C LEU A 26 21.33 -1.65 -12.06
N ASP A 27 21.38 -0.95 -13.19
CA ASP A 27 22.34 0.13 -13.45
C ASP A 27 22.18 1.29 -12.49
N ARG A 28 20.93 1.72 -12.24
CA ARG A 28 20.62 2.73 -11.22
C ARG A 28 21.04 2.30 -9.81
N LYS A 29 21.09 1.00 -9.54
CA LYS A 29 21.51 0.44 -8.25
C LYS A 29 23.02 0.27 -8.10
N ALA A 30 23.83 0.58 -9.10
CA ALA A 30 25.26 0.87 -8.88
C ALA A 30 25.47 2.10 -7.97
N TRP A 31 24.45 2.95 -7.80
CA TRP A 31 24.38 4.04 -6.82
C TRP A 31 23.97 3.58 -5.39
N VAL A 32 23.41 2.37 -5.26
CA VAL A 32 22.93 1.77 -3.99
C VAL A 32 24.07 1.07 -3.23
N ALA A 33 25.32 1.45 -3.50
CA ALA A 33 26.45 1.07 -2.66
C ALA A 33 26.26 1.51 -1.19
N ASN A 34 25.34 2.45 -0.90
CA ASN A 34 25.05 2.89 0.47
C ASN A 34 23.78 2.30 1.11
N PHE A 35 22.91 1.56 0.39
CA PHE A 35 21.66 1.00 0.96
C PHE A 35 20.81 1.99 1.82
N GLU A 36 20.99 3.30 1.70
CA GLU A 36 20.23 4.28 2.48
C GLU A 36 18.83 4.48 1.88
N ARG A 37 17.81 4.62 2.75
CA ARG A 37 16.43 4.95 2.36
C ARG A 37 16.43 6.26 1.56
N PRO A 38 16.07 6.26 0.27
CA PRO A 38 15.87 7.50 -0.46
C PRO A 38 14.71 8.24 0.22
N ARG A 39 14.91 9.52 0.56
CA ARG A 39 13.78 10.35 1.00
C ARG A 39 12.73 10.36 -0.11
N ILE A 40 11.50 10.09 0.27
CA ILE A 40 10.38 10.07 -0.67
C ILE A 40 10.14 11.51 -1.12
N THR A 41 10.08 11.69 -2.43
CA THR A 41 9.81 12.99 -3.05
C THR A 41 8.59 12.86 -3.96
N ALA A 42 8.05 13.98 -4.43
CA ALA A 42 7.00 14.00 -5.45
C ALA A 42 7.38 13.14 -6.68
N GLN A 43 8.66 13.12 -7.06
CA GLN A 43 9.14 12.35 -8.21
C GLN A 43 8.96 10.83 -8.05
N SER A 44 8.99 10.33 -6.82
CA SER A 44 8.80 8.92 -6.48
C SER A 44 7.36 8.43 -6.72
N LEU A 45 6.38 9.34 -6.80
CA LEU A 45 4.97 9.01 -7.00
C LEU A 45 4.64 8.73 -8.47
N PHE A 46 5.47 9.21 -9.39
CA PHE A 46 5.29 8.96 -10.81
C PHE A 46 5.85 7.59 -11.22
N ALA A 47 5.28 7.00 -12.27
CA ALA A 47 5.78 5.73 -12.80
C ALA A 47 7.27 5.85 -13.17
N SER A 48 8.08 4.94 -12.63
CA SER A 48 9.50 4.90 -12.95
C SER A 48 9.71 4.19 -14.29
N PRO A 49 10.63 4.67 -15.14
CA PRO A 49 11.09 3.91 -16.32
C PRO A 49 11.80 2.60 -15.95
N THR A 50 12.02 2.32 -14.66
CA THR A 50 12.56 1.06 -14.13
C THR A 50 11.54 0.27 -13.31
N GLY A 51 10.24 0.60 -13.39
CA GLY A 51 9.17 -0.14 -12.73
C GLY A 51 8.98 -1.52 -13.36
N LEU A 52 8.87 -2.55 -12.51
CA LEU A 52 8.85 -3.96 -12.90
C LEU A 52 7.54 -4.67 -12.51
N SER A 53 6.70 -4.08 -11.65
CA SER A 53 5.52 -4.76 -11.10
C SER A 53 4.56 -5.34 -12.16
N PRO A 54 4.20 -4.66 -13.27
CA PRO A 54 3.33 -5.25 -14.28
C PRO A 54 3.99 -6.43 -15.02
N TYR A 55 5.30 -6.35 -15.24
CA TYR A 55 6.04 -7.41 -15.94
C TYR A 55 6.17 -8.68 -15.09
N LEU A 56 6.35 -8.52 -13.78
CA LEU A 56 6.30 -9.64 -12.83
C LEU A 56 4.91 -10.28 -12.79
N ARG A 57 3.85 -9.45 -12.82
CA ARG A 57 2.46 -9.92 -12.81
C ARG A 57 2.10 -10.77 -14.04
N PHE A 58 2.54 -10.38 -15.22
CA PHE A 58 2.26 -11.11 -16.47
C PHE A 58 3.29 -12.22 -16.77
N GLY A 59 4.32 -12.39 -15.93
CA GLY A 59 5.40 -13.33 -16.19
C GLY A 59 6.32 -12.91 -17.35
N CYS A 60 6.19 -11.67 -17.85
CA CYS A 60 7.15 -11.08 -18.80
C CYS A 60 8.55 -10.95 -18.18
N LEU A 61 8.62 -10.82 -16.86
CA LEU A 61 9.85 -10.96 -16.09
C LEU A 61 9.70 -12.10 -15.09
N SER A 62 10.62 -13.05 -15.11
CA SER A 62 10.71 -14.09 -14.08
C SER A 62 11.17 -13.49 -12.74
N CYS A 63 10.44 -13.79 -11.66
CA CYS A 63 10.85 -13.42 -10.30
C CYS A 63 12.20 -14.03 -9.91
N CYS A 64 12.50 -15.25 -10.40
CA CYS A 64 13.79 -15.92 -10.19
C CYS A 64 14.93 -15.15 -10.88
N VAL A 65 14.71 -14.73 -12.14
CA VAL A 65 15.70 -13.92 -12.87
C VAL A 65 15.98 -12.61 -12.12
N PHE A 66 14.94 -11.94 -11.64
CA PHE A 66 15.12 -10.72 -10.87
C PHE A 66 15.89 -10.97 -9.55
N TYR A 67 15.52 -12.02 -8.81
CA TYR A 67 16.20 -12.42 -7.57
C TYR A 67 17.69 -12.69 -7.78
N TYR A 68 18.03 -13.55 -8.75
CA TYR A 68 19.43 -13.90 -9.03
C TYR A 68 20.21 -12.70 -9.56
N SER A 69 19.60 -11.84 -10.38
CA SER A 69 20.26 -10.63 -10.88
C SER A 69 20.61 -9.64 -9.75
N LEU A 70 19.70 -9.45 -8.79
CA LEU A 70 19.97 -8.64 -7.59
C LEU A 70 21.11 -9.25 -6.75
N ARG A 71 21.07 -10.57 -6.52
CA ARG A 71 22.09 -11.29 -5.76
C ARG A 71 23.46 -11.19 -6.43
N GLU A 72 23.53 -11.38 -7.74
CA GLU A 72 24.79 -11.28 -8.49
C GLU A 72 25.36 -9.87 -8.46
N LEU A 73 24.52 -8.84 -8.65
CA LEU A 73 24.94 -7.44 -8.54
C LEU A 73 25.51 -7.14 -7.15
N PHE A 74 24.81 -7.59 -6.10
CA PHE A 74 25.28 -7.43 -4.72
C PHE A 74 26.64 -8.11 -4.51
N MET A 75 26.78 -9.37 -4.92
CA MET A 75 28.03 -10.12 -4.76
C MET A 75 29.20 -9.50 -5.54
N LYS A 76 28.94 -8.92 -6.72
CA LYS A 76 29.94 -8.17 -7.49
C LYS A 76 30.42 -6.92 -6.74
N LEU A 77 29.51 -6.17 -6.11
CA LEU A 77 29.81 -4.93 -5.39
C LEU A 77 30.36 -5.15 -3.97
N ARG A 78 29.92 -6.22 -3.28
CA ARG A 78 30.21 -6.51 -1.87
C ARG A 78 30.69 -7.96 -1.70
N ARG A 79 31.85 -8.27 -2.28
CA ARG A 79 32.45 -9.64 -2.36
C ARG A 79 32.64 -10.40 -1.03
N ARG A 80 32.53 -9.73 0.12
CA ARG A 80 32.76 -10.30 1.47
C ARG A 80 31.53 -10.27 2.38
N SER A 81 30.37 -9.91 1.85
CA SER A 81 29.13 -9.81 2.63
C SER A 81 28.05 -10.70 2.02
N SER A 82 27.18 -11.24 2.87
CA SER A 82 25.94 -11.86 2.39
C SER A 82 24.91 -10.77 2.06
N PRO A 83 24.10 -10.95 1.01
CA PRO A 83 23.02 -10.02 0.71
C PRO A 83 22.02 -9.95 1.89
N PRO A 84 21.67 -8.76 2.38
CA PRO A 84 20.63 -8.62 3.39
C PRO A 84 19.27 -9.00 2.79
N LEU A 85 18.33 -9.47 3.63
CA LEU A 85 16.97 -9.82 3.18
C LEU A 85 16.23 -8.63 2.57
N SER A 86 16.52 -7.42 3.06
CA SER A 86 15.99 -6.15 2.58
C SER A 86 16.22 -5.93 1.08
N LEU A 87 17.34 -6.44 0.53
CA LEU A 87 17.62 -6.43 -0.91
C LEU A 87 16.49 -7.10 -1.71
N PHE A 88 15.88 -8.13 -1.15
CA PHE A 88 14.82 -8.92 -1.77
C PHE A 88 13.43 -8.58 -1.22
N GLY A 89 13.31 -7.60 -0.33
CA GLY A 89 12.11 -7.39 0.49
C GLY A 89 10.81 -7.30 -0.31
N GLN A 90 10.82 -6.63 -1.47
CA GLN A 90 9.64 -6.53 -2.34
C GLN A 90 9.25 -7.87 -2.99
N LEU A 91 10.23 -8.66 -3.41
CA LEU A 91 9.97 -10.02 -3.90
C LEU A 91 9.44 -10.90 -2.77
N LEU A 92 9.99 -10.78 -1.56
CA LEU A 92 9.53 -11.53 -0.39
C LEU A 92 8.10 -11.16 0.01
N TRP A 93 7.69 -9.89 -0.11
CA TRP A 93 6.29 -9.47 0.08
C TRP A 93 5.35 -10.09 -0.94
N ARG A 94 5.76 -10.18 -2.21
CA ARG A 94 5.01 -10.91 -3.23
C ARG A 94 4.83 -12.38 -2.82
N GLU A 95 5.93 -13.07 -2.51
CA GLU A 95 5.87 -14.48 -2.11
C GLU A 95 5.02 -14.69 -0.84
N PHE A 96 5.09 -13.76 0.12
CA PHE A 96 4.26 -13.79 1.32
C PHE A 96 2.77 -13.81 0.98
N PHE A 97 2.30 -12.90 0.13
CA PHE A 97 0.88 -12.85 -0.24
C PHE A 97 0.45 -14.01 -1.12
N TYR A 98 1.28 -14.43 -2.07
CA TYR A 98 1.02 -15.65 -2.85
C TYR A 98 0.83 -16.85 -1.93
N THR A 99 1.73 -17.02 -0.98
CA THR A 99 1.69 -18.12 -0.02
C THR A 99 0.51 -18.04 0.94
N ALA A 100 0.14 -16.83 1.39
CA ALA A 100 -1.03 -16.62 2.23
C ALA A 100 -2.35 -16.91 1.50
N GLY A 101 -2.38 -16.69 0.18
CA GLY A 101 -3.52 -17.05 -0.67
C GLY A 101 -3.57 -18.54 -1.05
N THR A 102 -2.44 -19.26 -0.98
CA THR A 102 -2.39 -20.70 -1.25
C THR A 102 -3.32 -21.46 -0.30
N ASN A 103 -4.14 -22.36 -0.85
CA ASN A 103 -5.13 -23.15 -0.12
C ASN A 103 -6.22 -22.32 0.60
N ASN A 104 -6.39 -21.04 0.24
CA ASN A 104 -7.48 -20.21 0.71
C ASN A 104 -8.29 -19.67 -0.49
N PRO A 105 -9.31 -20.41 -0.99
CA PRO A 105 -10.10 -19.97 -2.14
C PRO A 105 -10.92 -18.71 -1.86
N ASN A 106 -11.07 -18.32 -0.58
CA ASN A 106 -11.79 -17.13 -0.14
C ASN A 106 -10.84 -15.98 0.22
N PHE A 107 -9.57 -16.01 -0.19
CA PHE A 107 -8.59 -14.97 0.19
C PHE A 107 -8.99 -13.56 -0.28
N ASP A 108 -9.82 -13.47 -1.32
CA ASP A 108 -10.29 -12.24 -1.97
C ASP A 108 -11.62 -11.69 -1.44
N ARG A 109 -12.16 -12.29 -0.38
CA ARG A 109 -13.40 -11.86 0.25
C ARG A 109 -13.31 -11.93 1.77
N MET A 110 -14.22 -11.24 2.45
CA MET A 110 -14.29 -11.23 3.91
C MET A 110 -15.04 -12.46 4.43
N GLU A 111 -16.21 -12.75 3.88
CA GLU A 111 -17.05 -13.86 4.32
C GLU A 111 -16.40 -15.22 3.99
N GLY A 112 -16.30 -16.09 5.00
CA GLY A 112 -15.70 -17.42 4.83
C GLY A 112 -14.17 -17.43 4.66
N ASN A 113 -13.50 -16.29 4.80
CA ASN A 113 -12.05 -16.21 4.79
C ASN A 113 -11.48 -16.38 6.20
N PRO A 114 -10.74 -17.47 6.48
CA PRO A 114 -10.35 -17.86 7.85
C PRO A 114 -9.40 -16.89 8.55
N ILE A 115 -8.72 -16.01 7.80
CA ILE A 115 -7.77 -15.04 8.35
C ILE A 115 -8.33 -13.61 8.38
N CYS A 116 -9.51 -13.39 7.79
CA CYS A 116 -10.09 -12.06 7.65
C CYS A 116 -11.04 -11.76 8.80
N VAL A 117 -10.79 -10.64 9.49
CA VAL A 117 -11.68 -10.08 10.49
C VAL A 117 -13.00 -9.67 9.83
N GLN A 118 -14.11 -10.07 10.45
CA GLN A 118 -15.46 -9.71 10.01
C GLN A 118 -15.80 -8.30 10.50
N ILE A 119 -15.59 -7.31 9.65
CA ILE A 119 -15.86 -5.90 9.96
C ILE A 119 -17.19 -5.51 9.30
N PRO A 120 -18.14 -4.90 10.04
CA PRO A 120 -19.41 -4.47 9.48
C PRO A 120 -19.22 -3.18 8.65
N TRP A 121 -18.69 -3.33 7.44
CA TRP A 121 -18.50 -2.24 6.50
C TRP A 121 -19.83 -1.68 5.99
N ASP A 122 -19.87 -0.38 5.74
CA ASP A 122 -21.07 0.31 5.25
C ASP A 122 -21.24 0.08 3.73
N HIS A 123 -22.49 -0.01 3.28
CA HIS A 123 -22.82 0.03 1.86
C HIS A 123 -23.15 1.46 1.44
N ASN A 124 -22.19 2.11 0.77
CA ASN A 124 -22.36 3.48 0.29
C ASN A 124 -21.88 3.60 -1.18
N PRO A 125 -22.74 3.29 -2.17
CA PRO A 125 -22.36 3.28 -3.58
C PRO A 125 -22.01 4.67 -4.11
N GLU A 126 -22.62 5.74 -3.59
CA GLU A 126 -22.30 7.12 -4.00
C GLU A 126 -20.89 7.51 -3.57
N ALA A 127 -20.53 7.24 -2.31
CA ALA A 127 -19.19 7.52 -1.79
C ALA A 127 -18.12 6.68 -2.50
N LEU A 128 -18.41 5.41 -2.78
CA LEU A 128 -17.53 4.54 -3.56
C LEU A 128 -17.29 5.08 -4.97
N ALA A 129 -18.35 5.55 -5.66
CA ALA A 129 -18.23 6.13 -6.99
C ALA A 129 -17.37 7.40 -6.98
N LYS A 130 -17.61 8.31 -6.04
CA LYS A 130 -16.79 9.53 -5.86
C LYS A 130 -15.33 9.19 -5.57
N TRP A 131 -15.06 8.20 -4.73
CA TRP A 131 -13.69 7.74 -4.48
C TRP A 131 -13.05 7.14 -5.73
N ALA A 132 -13.75 6.25 -6.42
CA ALA A 132 -13.25 5.61 -7.62
C ALA A 132 -12.91 6.66 -8.70
N GLU A 133 -13.78 7.64 -8.91
CA GLU A 133 -13.65 8.70 -9.92
C GLU A 133 -12.68 9.83 -9.54
N GLY A 134 -12.14 9.85 -8.31
CA GLY A 134 -11.28 10.94 -7.84
C GLY A 134 -12.04 12.25 -7.67
N GLN A 135 -13.23 12.18 -7.06
CA GLN A 135 -14.13 13.32 -6.79
C GLN A 135 -14.51 13.40 -5.31
N THR A 136 -13.61 13.00 -4.42
CA THR A 136 -13.82 13.02 -2.97
C THR A 136 -13.80 14.44 -2.39
N GLY A 137 -13.21 15.38 -3.11
CA GLY A 137 -12.94 16.73 -2.62
C GLY A 137 -11.66 16.83 -1.79
N PHE A 138 -10.89 15.75 -1.67
CA PHE A 138 -9.54 15.72 -1.09
C PHE A 138 -8.49 15.63 -2.22
N PRO A 139 -7.78 16.72 -2.56
CA PRO A 139 -6.94 16.77 -3.75
C PRO A 139 -5.86 15.69 -3.83
N TRP A 140 -5.29 15.30 -2.70
CA TRP A 140 -4.31 14.22 -2.63
C TRP A 140 -4.91 12.87 -3.05
N ILE A 141 -6.09 12.53 -2.53
CA ILE A 141 -6.80 11.28 -2.85
C ILE A 141 -7.26 11.30 -4.30
N ASP A 142 -7.83 12.43 -4.73
CA ASP A 142 -8.37 12.61 -6.08
C ASP A 142 -7.25 12.54 -7.14
N ALA A 143 -6.07 13.11 -6.85
CA ALA A 143 -4.91 13.04 -7.73
C ALA A 143 -4.40 11.60 -7.89
N ILE A 144 -4.35 10.82 -6.80
CA ILE A 144 -3.95 9.41 -6.84
C ILE A 144 -4.93 8.58 -7.66
N MET A 145 -6.24 8.73 -7.43
CA MET A 145 -7.25 7.98 -8.16
C MET A 145 -7.29 8.38 -9.64
N THR A 146 -7.00 9.65 -9.94
CA THR A 146 -6.81 10.13 -11.31
C THR A 146 -5.59 9.51 -11.97
N GLN A 147 -4.43 9.46 -11.29
CA GLN A 147 -3.25 8.77 -11.80
C GLN A 147 -3.54 7.30 -12.08
N LEU A 148 -4.16 6.60 -11.15
CA LEU A 148 -4.49 5.19 -11.29
C LEU A 148 -5.32 4.94 -12.56
N ARG A 149 -6.35 5.76 -12.78
CA ARG A 149 -7.22 5.64 -13.96
C ARG A 149 -6.51 5.99 -15.27
N GLN A 150 -5.63 6.99 -15.26
CA GLN A 150 -4.95 7.46 -16.47
C GLN A 150 -3.75 6.58 -16.84
N GLU A 151 -2.99 6.11 -15.85
CA GLU A 151 -1.67 5.48 -16.03
C GLU A 151 -1.68 3.97 -15.71
N GLY A 152 -2.71 3.48 -15.02
CA GLY A 152 -2.83 2.08 -14.60
C GLY A 152 -1.78 1.64 -13.58
N TRP A 153 -1.10 2.58 -12.94
CA TRP A 153 -0.13 2.32 -11.89
C TRP A 153 -0.05 3.49 -10.92
N ILE A 154 0.04 3.18 -9.64
CA ILE A 154 0.31 4.14 -8.57
C ILE A 154 1.31 3.54 -7.57
N HIS A 155 2.14 4.42 -7.01
CA HIS A 155 3.14 4.07 -6.01
C HIS A 155 2.50 3.41 -4.77
N HIS A 156 3.22 2.51 -4.10
CA HIS A 156 2.68 1.76 -2.95
C HIS A 156 2.13 2.67 -1.82
N LEU A 157 2.79 3.80 -1.54
CA LEU A 157 2.26 4.78 -0.57
C LEU A 157 1.00 5.49 -1.03
N ALA A 158 0.85 5.71 -2.34
CA ALA A 158 -0.38 6.23 -2.89
C ALA A 158 -1.51 5.20 -2.72
N ARG A 159 -1.23 3.89 -2.92
CA ARG A 159 -2.17 2.79 -2.60
C ARG A 159 -2.57 2.81 -1.11
N HIS A 160 -1.61 3.01 -0.20
CA HIS A 160 -1.88 3.11 1.24
C HIS A 160 -2.85 4.24 1.57
N ALA A 161 -2.61 5.44 1.02
CA ALA A 161 -3.44 6.60 1.28
C ALA A 161 -4.89 6.38 0.85
N VAL A 162 -5.11 5.92 -0.39
CA VAL A 162 -6.48 5.76 -0.92
C VAL A 162 -7.21 4.55 -0.33
N ALA A 163 -6.51 3.47 -0.01
CA ALA A 163 -7.11 2.30 0.63
C ALA A 163 -7.49 2.58 2.09
N CYS A 164 -6.63 3.30 2.83
CA CYS A 164 -6.95 3.76 4.17
C CYS A 164 -8.16 4.70 4.14
N PHE A 165 -8.18 5.68 3.24
CA PHE A 165 -9.31 6.61 3.09
C PHE A 165 -10.63 5.87 2.81
N LEU A 166 -10.64 4.92 1.86
CA LEU A 166 -11.85 4.15 1.54
C LEU A 166 -12.36 3.30 2.71
N THR A 167 -11.44 2.68 3.47
CA THR A 167 -11.80 1.68 4.47
C THR A 167 -11.88 2.30 5.87
N ARG A 168 -10.98 1.91 6.77
CA ARG A 168 -10.99 2.29 8.19
C ARG A 168 -10.62 3.75 8.47
N GLY A 169 -10.08 4.46 7.50
CA GLY A 169 -9.63 5.85 7.66
C GLY A 169 -10.80 6.82 7.63
N ASP A 170 -11.64 6.73 6.60
CA ASP A 170 -12.65 7.77 6.36
C ASP A 170 -14.01 7.22 5.96
N LEU A 171 -14.13 6.49 4.84
CA LEU A 171 -15.44 6.18 4.27
C LEU A 171 -16.14 4.96 4.87
N TRP A 172 -15.42 4.11 5.63
CA TRP A 172 -15.93 2.87 6.21
C TRP A 172 -16.53 1.90 5.19
N ILE A 173 -16.01 1.90 3.95
CA ILE A 173 -16.46 1.02 2.87
C ILE A 173 -15.57 -0.22 2.82
N SER A 174 -16.15 -1.36 2.42
CA SER A 174 -15.43 -2.64 2.35
C SER A 174 -14.20 -2.56 1.44
N TRP A 175 -13.12 -3.15 1.90
CA TRP A 175 -11.88 -3.34 1.14
C TRP A 175 -12.11 -4.16 -0.14
N GLU A 176 -13.12 -5.04 -0.18
CA GLU A 176 -13.50 -5.80 -1.37
C GLU A 176 -13.96 -4.87 -2.51
N SER A 177 -14.66 -3.78 -2.19
CA SER A 177 -15.09 -2.80 -3.19
C SER A 177 -13.90 -2.03 -3.77
N GLY A 178 -12.94 -1.67 -2.91
CA GLY A 178 -11.69 -1.05 -3.34
C GLY A 178 -10.84 -1.98 -4.19
N MET A 179 -10.76 -3.25 -3.80
CA MET A 179 -10.04 -4.30 -4.52
C MET A 179 -10.57 -4.45 -5.95
N LYS A 180 -11.89 -4.45 -6.16
CA LYS A 180 -12.52 -4.51 -7.50
C LYS A 180 -12.15 -3.32 -8.37
N VAL A 181 -12.13 -2.10 -7.82
CA VAL A 181 -11.69 -0.91 -8.56
C VAL A 181 -10.21 -1.02 -8.94
N PHE A 182 -9.37 -1.50 -8.02
CA PHE A 182 -7.95 -1.72 -8.29
C PHE A 182 -7.71 -2.82 -9.31
N GLU A 183 -8.51 -3.88 -9.30
CA GLU A 183 -8.44 -4.97 -10.27
C GLU A 183 -8.78 -4.49 -11.69
N GLU A 184 -9.73 -3.57 -11.83
CA GLU A 184 -10.08 -2.99 -13.14
C GLU A 184 -8.99 -2.04 -13.67
N LEU A 185 -8.36 -1.25 -12.79
CA LEU A 185 -7.49 -0.14 -13.20
C LEU A 185 -5.99 -0.47 -13.19
N LEU A 186 -5.51 -1.36 -12.31
CA LEU A 186 -4.09 -1.64 -12.18
C LEU A 186 -3.58 -2.56 -13.30
N LEU A 187 -2.48 -2.16 -13.94
CA LEU A 187 -1.70 -3.01 -14.84
C LEU A 187 -1.01 -4.17 -14.11
N ASP A 188 -0.76 -4.02 -12.80
CA ASP A 188 -0.17 -5.02 -11.94
C ASP A 188 -1.17 -5.70 -11.00
N ALA A 189 -2.47 -5.64 -11.33
CA ALA A 189 -3.55 -6.28 -10.57
C ALA A 189 -3.32 -7.80 -10.43
N ASP A 190 -2.78 -8.21 -9.27
CA ASP A 190 -2.50 -9.59 -8.90
C ASP A 190 -3.51 -10.06 -7.84
N TRP A 191 -4.14 -11.22 -8.03
CA TRP A 191 -5.19 -11.69 -7.12
C TRP A 191 -4.69 -11.79 -5.66
N SER A 192 -3.55 -12.44 -5.42
CA SER A 192 -3.00 -12.61 -4.08
C SER A 192 -2.45 -11.31 -3.52
N VAL A 193 -1.67 -10.56 -4.30
CA VAL A 193 -1.05 -9.33 -3.77
C VAL A 193 -2.10 -8.25 -3.55
N ASN A 194 -3.11 -8.11 -4.43
CA ASN A 194 -4.18 -7.13 -4.30
C ASN A 194 -5.04 -7.45 -3.07
N ALA A 195 -5.58 -8.66 -2.95
CA ALA A 195 -6.40 -9.06 -1.80
C ALA A 195 -5.63 -8.93 -0.47
N GLY A 196 -4.39 -9.44 -0.44
CA GLY A 196 -3.54 -9.36 0.75
C GLY A 196 -3.20 -7.94 1.17
N SER A 197 -2.92 -7.05 0.21
CA SER A 197 -2.63 -5.64 0.48
C SER A 197 -3.87 -4.88 0.96
N TRP A 198 -5.04 -5.17 0.38
CA TRP A 198 -6.31 -4.57 0.81
C TRP A 198 -6.66 -4.98 2.24
N MET A 199 -6.57 -6.28 2.56
CA MET A 199 -6.76 -6.78 3.93
C MET A 199 -5.75 -6.17 4.93
N TRP A 200 -4.51 -5.95 4.49
CA TRP A 200 -3.50 -5.28 5.33
C TRP A 200 -3.91 -3.85 5.66
N LEU A 201 -4.28 -3.06 4.65
CA LEU A 201 -4.53 -1.63 4.80
C LEU A 201 -5.85 -1.33 5.52
N SER A 202 -6.86 -2.19 5.35
CA SER A 202 -8.11 -2.15 6.10
C SER A 202 -8.00 -2.64 7.54
N CYS A 203 -6.83 -3.19 7.92
CA CYS A 203 -6.64 -3.96 9.15
C CYS A 203 -7.63 -5.14 9.27
N SER A 204 -7.98 -5.79 8.16
CA SER A 204 -8.80 -7.00 8.17
C SER A 204 -7.95 -8.26 8.34
N ALA A 205 -6.69 -8.25 7.92
CA ALA A 205 -5.73 -9.32 8.21
C ALA A 205 -4.31 -8.77 8.28
N PHE A 206 -3.40 -9.56 8.85
CA PHE A 206 -1.98 -9.24 9.02
C PHE A 206 -1.70 -8.03 9.93
N PHE A 207 -2.13 -6.82 9.58
CA PHE A 207 -1.89 -5.61 10.35
C PHE A 207 -3.07 -5.30 11.29
N GLN A 208 -2.78 -5.01 12.56
CA GLN A 208 -3.81 -4.80 13.60
C GLN A 208 -3.66 -3.46 14.33
N GLN A 209 -2.66 -2.64 13.99
CA GLN A 209 -2.48 -1.31 14.59
C GLN A 209 -3.38 -0.27 13.88
N PHE A 210 -4.69 -0.47 13.98
CA PHE A 210 -5.71 0.34 13.29
C PHE A 210 -5.77 1.81 13.74
N PHE A 211 -5.11 2.18 14.84
CA PHE A 211 -4.99 3.56 15.32
C PHE A 211 -4.11 4.44 14.42
N HIS A 212 -3.26 3.85 13.57
CA HIS A 212 -2.45 4.59 12.61
C HIS A 212 -3.24 4.86 11.32
N CYS A 213 -3.99 5.97 11.26
CA CYS A 213 -4.71 6.40 10.05
C CYS A 213 -3.86 7.38 9.22
N TYR A 214 -3.94 7.28 7.89
CA TYR A 214 -3.29 8.23 6.99
C TYR A 214 -4.15 9.49 6.86
N CYS A 215 -3.62 10.65 7.24
CA CYS A 215 -4.31 11.91 7.01
C CYS A 215 -4.28 12.28 5.51
N PRO A 216 -5.45 12.44 4.83
CA PRO A 216 -5.51 12.74 3.41
C PRO A 216 -4.97 14.14 3.06
N VAL A 217 -4.74 15.00 4.06
CA VAL A 217 -4.11 16.32 3.91
C VAL A 217 -2.63 16.25 4.32
N GLY A 218 -2.37 15.83 5.56
CA GLY A 218 -1.03 15.86 6.16
C GLY A 218 -0.02 14.95 5.46
N PHE A 219 -0.46 13.76 5.03
CA PHE A 219 0.43 12.79 4.38
C PHE A 219 0.94 13.30 3.03
N GLY A 220 0.04 13.82 2.20
CA GLY A 220 0.40 14.41 0.92
C GLY A 220 1.33 15.61 1.07
N ARG A 221 1.00 16.54 2.00
CA ARG A 221 1.82 17.73 2.27
C ARG A 221 3.25 17.41 2.71
N ARG A 222 3.45 16.36 3.49
CA ARG A 222 4.80 15.90 3.89
C ARG A 222 5.58 15.30 2.73
N THR A 223 4.89 14.65 1.79
CA THR A 223 5.50 13.97 0.65
C THR A 223 5.85 14.93 -0.50
N ASP A 224 5.00 15.93 -0.74
CA ASP A 224 5.15 16.93 -1.80
C ASP A 224 4.66 18.32 -1.30
N PRO A 225 5.48 19.08 -0.56
CA PRO A 225 5.04 20.36 0.00
C PRO A 225 4.55 21.39 -1.02
N SER A 226 5.01 21.30 -2.27
CA SER A 226 4.61 22.12 -3.42
C SER A 226 3.25 21.74 -4.02
N GLY A 227 2.83 20.49 -3.81
CA GLY A 227 1.64 19.91 -4.41
C GLY A 227 1.76 19.72 -5.94
N ASP A 228 2.96 19.60 -6.49
CA ASP A 228 3.21 19.40 -7.92
C ASP A 228 2.47 18.18 -8.47
N TYR A 229 2.39 17.11 -7.67
CA TYR A 229 1.63 15.91 -7.98
C TYR A 229 0.13 16.21 -8.15
N ILE A 230 -0.45 17.02 -7.25
CA ILE A 230 -1.84 17.47 -7.34
C ILE A 230 -2.04 18.36 -8.57
N ARG A 231 -1.13 19.31 -8.84
CA ARG A 231 -1.25 20.22 -9.99
C ARG A 231 -1.24 19.45 -11.32
N ARG A 232 -0.48 18.36 -11.41
CA ARG A 232 -0.42 17.51 -12.59
C ARG A 232 -1.72 16.74 -12.83
N TYR A 233 -2.24 16.06 -11.83
CA TYR A 233 -3.42 15.19 -11.99
C TYR A 233 -4.75 15.91 -11.79
N ILE A 234 -4.75 17.08 -11.15
CA ILE A 234 -5.91 17.96 -11.01
C ILE A 234 -5.55 19.34 -11.56
N PRO A 235 -5.51 19.52 -12.90
CA PRO A 235 -5.11 20.79 -13.51
C PRO A 235 -5.96 21.99 -13.11
N LYS A 236 -7.21 21.77 -12.65
CA LYS A 236 -8.08 22.82 -12.11
C LYS A 236 -7.51 23.48 -10.84
N LEU A 237 -6.70 22.76 -10.07
CA LEU A 237 -6.06 23.28 -8.85
C LEU A 237 -4.63 23.79 -9.12
N LYS A 238 -4.19 23.86 -10.37
CA LYS A 238 -2.81 24.21 -10.73
C LYS A 238 -2.36 25.59 -10.27
N ASP A 239 -3.29 26.52 -10.06
CA ASP A 239 -3.01 27.91 -9.69
C ASP A 239 -3.27 28.18 -8.19
N TYR A 240 -3.68 27.17 -7.41
CA TYR A 240 -3.86 27.31 -5.97
C TYR A 240 -2.52 27.57 -5.27
N PRO A 241 -2.42 28.48 -4.28
CA PRO A 241 -1.22 28.60 -3.45
C PRO A 241 -0.91 27.31 -2.69
N ASN A 242 0.36 26.98 -2.48
CA ASN A 242 0.80 25.76 -1.77
C ASN A 242 0.13 25.60 -0.38
N ARG A 243 -0.16 26.72 0.28
CA ARG A 243 -0.87 26.75 1.57
C ARG A 243 -2.23 26.03 1.51
N TYR A 244 -2.94 26.13 0.39
CA TYR A 244 -4.32 25.66 0.25
C TYR A 244 -4.46 24.46 -0.69
N ILE A 245 -3.44 24.07 -1.45
CA ILE A 245 -3.58 23.01 -2.46
C ILE A 245 -4.04 21.65 -1.91
N TYR A 246 -3.71 21.34 -0.66
CA TYR A 246 -4.15 20.11 0.02
C TYR A 246 -5.52 20.23 0.71
N GLU A 247 -6.00 21.45 0.91
CA GLU A 247 -7.23 21.78 1.62
C GLU A 247 -7.92 23.02 0.99
N PRO A 248 -8.28 22.97 -0.30
CA PRO A 248 -8.73 24.15 -1.05
C PRO A 248 -10.02 24.75 -0.50
N TRP A 249 -10.83 23.96 0.20
CA TRP A 249 -12.05 24.42 0.90
C TRP A 249 -11.77 25.43 2.01
N ASN A 250 -10.54 25.51 2.52
CA ASN A 250 -10.12 26.50 3.51
C ASN A 250 -9.57 27.79 2.89
N ALA A 251 -9.49 27.87 1.56
CA ALA A 251 -9.06 29.09 0.87
C ALA A 251 -10.18 30.16 0.91
N PRO A 252 -9.86 31.42 1.23
CA PRO A 252 -10.81 32.53 1.09
C PRO A 252 -11.34 32.64 -0.34
N GLU A 253 -12.59 33.09 -0.50
CA GLU A 253 -13.21 33.21 -1.82
C GLU A 253 -12.38 34.05 -2.81
N SER A 254 -11.69 35.10 -2.34
CA SER A 254 -10.79 35.90 -3.15
C SER A 254 -9.61 35.09 -3.72
N VAL A 255 -9.07 34.15 -2.93
CA VAL A 255 -8.00 33.24 -3.37
C VAL A 255 -8.54 32.22 -4.36
N GLN A 256 -9.74 31.67 -4.13
CA GLN A 256 -10.37 30.72 -5.06
C GLN A 256 -10.64 31.36 -6.43
N LYS A 257 -11.13 32.61 -6.43
CA LYS A 257 -11.33 33.42 -7.65
C LYS A 257 -10.01 33.70 -8.36
N ALA A 258 -8.97 34.09 -7.63
CA ALA A 258 -7.65 34.36 -8.21
C ALA A 258 -7.01 33.09 -8.82
N ALA A 259 -7.29 31.91 -8.26
CA ALA A 259 -6.83 30.62 -8.77
C ALA A 259 -7.76 30.03 -9.87
N ASN A 260 -8.80 30.76 -10.29
CA ASN A 260 -9.77 30.34 -11.31
C ASN A 260 -10.43 28.97 -11.03
N CYS A 261 -10.64 28.62 -9.74
CA CYS A 261 -11.30 27.39 -9.36
C CYS A 261 -12.02 27.56 -8.03
N ILE A 262 -13.36 27.61 -8.10
CA ILE A 262 -14.26 27.75 -6.95
C ILE A 262 -14.65 26.36 -6.42
N VAL A 263 -14.37 26.11 -5.14
CA VAL A 263 -14.72 24.85 -4.47
C VAL A 263 -16.24 24.75 -4.30
N GLY A 264 -16.80 23.63 -4.72
CA GLY A 264 -18.24 23.37 -4.83
C GLY A 264 -18.83 23.67 -6.21
N VAL A 265 -18.06 24.28 -7.12
CA VAL A 265 -18.47 24.53 -8.51
C VAL A 265 -17.50 23.85 -9.48
N ASP A 266 -16.23 24.23 -9.43
CA ASP A 266 -15.20 23.73 -10.35
C ASP A 266 -14.52 22.46 -9.84
N TYR A 267 -14.36 22.36 -8.52
CA TYR A 267 -13.80 21.22 -7.78
C TYR A 267 -14.71 20.87 -6.59
N PRO A 268 -15.00 19.58 -6.30
CA PRO A 268 -15.94 19.21 -5.24
C PRO A 268 -15.51 19.69 -3.84
N LYS A 269 -16.50 19.93 -2.97
CA LYS A 269 -16.27 20.07 -1.53
C LYS A 269 -15.89 18.70 -0.94
N PRO A 270 -15.13 18.66 0.17
CA PRO A 270 -14.89 17.42 0.90
C PRO A 270 -16.20 16.69 1.19
N MET A 271 -16.27 15.43 0.77
CA MET A 271 -17.45 14.60 0.99
C MET A 271 -17.66 14.22 2.46
N ILE A 272 -16.61 14.31 3.29
CA ILE A 272 -16.61 13.99 4.72
C ILE A 272 -15.68 14.95 5.49
N ASN A 273 -15.80 14.98 6.82
CA ASN A 273 -14.83 15.57 7.72
C ASN A 273 -13.87 14.48 8.23
N HIS A 274 -12.60 14.53 7.80
CA HIS A 274 -11.60 13.51 8.15
C HIS A 274 -11.39 13.37 9.67
N ALA A 275 -11.33 14.49 10.40
CA ALA A 275 -11.05 14.45 11.84
C ALA A 275 -12.19 13.78 12.62
N GLU A 276 -13.43 14.00 12.20
CA GLU A 276 -14.59 13.34 12.79
C GLU A 276 -14.68 11.87 12.37
N SER A 277 -14.55 11.59 11.07
CA SER A 277 -14.71 10.25 10.52
C SER A 277 -13.64 9.28 11.01
N SER A 278 -12.37 9.68 10.98
CA SER A 278 -11.26 8.86 11.47
C SER A 278 -11.40 8.53 12.95
N ARG A 279 -11.82 9.49 13.78
CA ARG A 279 -12.08 9.27 15.22
C ARG A 279 -13.21 8.26 15.44
N LEU A 280 -14.31 8.39 14.70
CA LEU A 280 -15.44 7.46 14.79
C LEU A 280 -15.03 6.05 14.33
N ASN A 281 -14.32 5.95 13.21
CA ASN A 281 -13.89 4.68 12.64
C ASN A 281 -12.86 3.95 13.51
N ILE A 282 -11.97 4.67 14.19
CA ILE A 282 -11.08 4.09 15.21
C ILE A 282 -11.91 3.45 16.34
N GLU A 283 -12.99 4.09 16.78
CA GLU A 283 -13.87 3.54 17.81
C GLU A 283 -14.63 2.30 17.31
N ARG A 284 -15.15 2.34 16.07
CA ARG A 284 -15.75 1.16 15.42
C ARG A 284 -14.76 -0.01 15.36
N MET A 285 -13.51 0.23 14.97
CA MET A 285 -12.46 -0.80 14.96
C MET A 285 -12.19 -1.37 16.36
N LYS A 286 -12.11 -0.51 17.39
CA LYS A 286 -11.96 -0.99 18.78
C LYS A 286 -13.09 -1.93 19.18
N GLN A 287 -14.33 -1.58 18.86
CA GLN A 287 -15.50 -2.41 19.19
C GLN A 287 -15.43 -3.77 18.51
N VAL A 288 -15.06 -3.82 17.22
CA VAL A 288 -14.87 -5.08 16.49
C VAL A 288 -13.81 -5.93 17.17
N TYR A 289 -12.62 -5.37 17.46
CA TYR A 289 -11.53 -6.13 18.06
C TYR A 289 -11.80 -6.52 19.52
N GLN A 290 -12.59 -5.73 20.26
CA GLN A 290 -13.06 -6.10 21.60
C GLN A 290 -13.96 -7.34 21.53
N GLN A 291 -14.89 -7.40 20.58
CA GLN A 291 -15.78 -8.56 20.41
C GLN A 291 -15.00 -9.84 20.08
N LEU A 292 -13.92 -9.74 19.31
CA LEU A 292 -13.02 -10.88 19.03
C LEU A 292 -12.24 -11.37 20.27
N SER A 293 -12.05 -10.49 21.25
CA SER A 293 -11.30 -10.79 22.49
C SER A 293 -12.16 -11.34 23.62
N VAL A 294 -13.49 -11.32 23.49
CA VAL A 294 -14.41 -11.90 24.48
C VAL A 294 -14.41 -13.43 24.31
N PRO A 295 -14.07 -14.22 25.34
CA PRO A 295 -14.15 -15.67 25.27
C PRO A 295 -15.62 -16.07 25.07
N ILE A 296 -15.92 -16.72 23.95
CA ILE A 296 -17.20 -17.41 23.78
C ILE A 296 -17.20 -18.55 24.80
N HIS A 297 -18.18 -18.57 25.72
CA HIS A 297 -18.39 -19.67 26.65
C HIS A 297 -18.80 -20.95 25.91
N HIS A 298 -17.84 -21.62 25.28
CA HIS A 298 -17.91 -23.04 24.90
C HIS A 298 -16.61 -23.70 25.36
N ASP A 299 -16.79 -24.70 26.24
CA ASP A 299 -15.80 -25.52 26.95
C ASP A 299 -14.33 -25.09 26.91
N VAL A 300 -13.92 -24.47 28.02
CA VAL A 300 -12.54 -24.07 28.29
C VAL A 300 -11.72 -25.29 28.70
N SER A 301 -10.98 -25.87 27.75
CA SER A 301 -9.82 -26.70 28.08
C SER A 301 -8.72 -26.69 27.00
N TYR A 302 -8.34 -25.55 26.41
CA TYR A 302 -7.08 -25.54 25.63
C TYR A 302 -6.28 -24.23 25.51
N TYR A 303 -6.82 -23.06 25.87
CA TYR A 303 -6.06 -21.80 25.75
C TYR A 303 -6.08 -20.98 27.03
N SER A 304 -5.32 -21.45 28.03
CA SER A 304 -4.83 -20.62 29.12
C SER A 304 -3.31 -20.66 29.10
N SER A 305 -2.70 -19.61 28.56
CA SER A 305 -1.46 -18.99 29.05
C SER A 305 -0.79 -18.15 27.97
N ARG A 306 -1.06 -16.84 27.97
CA ARG A 306 -0.06 -15.75 27.92
C ARG A 306 -0.78 -14.40 27.88
N GLY A 307 -0.47 -13.58 28.86
CA GLY A 307 -1.27 -12.41 29.25
C GLY A 307 -1.10 -11.19 28.35
N LEU A 308 -2.21 -10.48 28.18
CA LEU A 308 -2.25 -9.11 27.71
C LEU A 308 -1.98 -8.18 28.91
N SER A 309 -0.76 -7.62 28.98
CA SER A 309 -0.42 -6.58 29.94
C SER A 309 -1.00 -5.23 29.49
N LYS A 310 -1.58 -4.55 30.47
CA LYS A 310 -2.19 -3.22 30.43
C LYS A 310 -1.15 -2.14 30.15
N THR A 311 -1.37 -1.31 29.13
CA THR A 311 -1.01 0.13 29.10
C THR A 311 -1.44 0.72 27.75
N CYS A 312 -2.48 1.56 27.73
CA CYS A 312 -2.73 2.52 26.65
C CYS A 312 -3.76 3.56 27.16
N ALA A 313 -3.29 4.42 28.06
CA ALA A 313 -3.89 5.72 28.31
C ALA A 313 -2.74 6.73 28.22
N ASN A 314 -2.95 7.78 27.42
CA ASN A 314 -2.04 8.92 27.17
C ASN A 314 -1.00 8.73 26.06
N LEU A 315 -1.41 8.97 24.81
CA LEU A 315 -0.55 9.57 23.78
C LEU A 315 -1.42 10.46 22.89
N SER A 316 -1.53 11.73 23.27
CA SER A 316 -1.99 12.83 22.43
C SER A 316 -0.77 13.68 22.09
N GLY A 317 -0.41 13.73 20.81
CA GLY A 317 0.64 14.62 20.32
C GLY A 317 1.99 13.95 20.15
N GLU A 318 2.16 13.25 19.03
CA GLU A 318 3.40 13.08 18.26
C GLU A 318 3.03 12.18 17.07
N GLU A 319 2.65 12.79 15.93
CA GLU A 319 2.57 12.08 14.65
C GLU A 319 4.01 11.80 14.19
N GLU A 320 4.62 10.76 14.76
CA GLU A 320 5.92 10.26 14.34
C GLU A 320 5.90 9.94 12.84
N CYS A 321 7.03 10.26 12.20
CA CYS A 321 7.28 9.93 10.82
C CYS A 321 6.93 8.46 10.58
N PHE A 322 6.09 8.19 9.56
CA PHE A 322 5.80 6.84 9.11
C PHE A 322 7.08 6.17 8.61
N GLU A 323 7.87 5.62 9.53
CA GLU A 323 8.88 4.64 9.24
C GLU A 323 8.14 3.37 8.80
N MET A 324 8.17 3.14 7.49
CA MET A 324 7.62 1.94 6.89
C MET A 324 8.28 0.72 7.50
N PHE A 325 7.41 -0.11 8.08
CA PHE A 325 7.69 -1.24 8.93
C PHE A 325 8.82 -2.16 8.44
N ASP A 326 9.63 -2.49 9.45
CA ASP A 326 10.91 -3.19 9.52
C ASP A 326 10.91 -4.58 8.85
N ASP A 327 12.04 -4.92 8.21
CA ASP A 327 12.35 -6.27 7.70
C ASP A 327 12.18 -7.34 8.79
N GLU A 328 12.39 -6.96 10.06
CA GLU A 328 12.15 -7.83 11.21
C GLU A 328 10.69 -8.28 11.35
N GLN A 329 9.72 -7.41 11.00
CA GLN A 329 8.30 -7.73 11.09
C GLN A 329 7.87 -8.66 9.95
N LEU A 330 8.42 -8.49 8.75
CA LEU A 330 8.24 -9.42 7.64
C LEU A 330 8.78 -10.82 7.99
N ILE A 331 9.98 -10.90 8.58
CA ILE A 331 10.59 -12.17 9.02
C ILE A 331 9.74 -12.86 10.11
N LYS A 332 9.30 -12.12 11.13
CA LYS A 332 8.42 -12.66 12.19
C LYS A 332 7.11 -13.22 11.60
N ARG A 333 6.55 -12.57 10.58
CA ARG A 333 5.31 -12.98 9.91
C ARG A 333 5.49 -14.14 8.95
N LEU A 334 6.57 -14.17 8.19
CA LEU A 334 6.94 -15.34 7.37
C LEU A 334 7.12 -16.57 8.25
N HIS A 335 7.79 -16.45 9.39
CA HIS A 335 7.90 -17.53 10.37
C HIS A 335 6.55 -17.97 10.94
N PHE A 336 5.63 -17.04 11.21
CA PHE A 336 4.28 -17.38 11.64
C PHE A 336 3.50 -18.14 10.56
N LEU A 337 3.60 -17.72 9.30
CA LEU A 337 2.92 -18.35 8.17
C LEU A 337 3.45 -19.77 7.92
N ILE A 338 4.76 -19.95 7.95
CA ILE A 338 5.41 -21.28 7.83
C ILE A 338 4.98 -22.22 8.97
N LYS A 339 4.86 -21.72 10.19
CA LYS A 339 4.48 -22.56 11.34
C LYS A 339 3.01 -22.97 11.36
N ASN A 340 2.11 -22.15 10.81
CA ASN A 340 0.67 -22.32 11.03
C ASN A 340 -0.16 -22.56 9.76
N ILE A 341 0.38 -22.26 8.57
CA ILE A 341 -0.41 -22.25 7.31
C ILE A 341 0.16 -23.21 6.25
N ILE A 342 1.47 -23.48 6.23
CA ILE A 342 2.12 -24.26 5.16
C ILE A 342 2.55 -25.64 5.66
N THR A 343 1.98 -26.71 5.09
CA THR A 343 2.44 -28.10 5.27
C THR A 343 3.16 -28.67 4.05
N ASP A 344 3.37 -27.87 2.99
CA ASP A 344 3.72 -28.35 1.66
C ASP A 344 5.21 -28.24 1.27
N PHE A 345 5.72 -29.23 0.55
CA PHE A 345 7.16 -29.56 0.39
C PHE A 345 7.89 -28.69 -0.66
N SER A 346 7.17 -28.05 -1.59
CA SER A 346 7.78 -27.25 -2.67
C SER A 346 8.36 -25.92 -2.18
N LEU A 347 7.77 -25.33 -1.14
CA LEU A 347 8.25 -24.09 -0.49
C LEU A 347 9.50 -24.33 0.35
N ALA A 348 9.70 -25.56 0.83
CA ALA A 348 10.93 -25.95 1.51
C ALA A 348 12.14 -25.81 0.59
N GLN A 349 12.01 -25.88 -0.74
CA GLN A 349 13.13 -25.68 -1.67
C GLN A 349 13.51 -24.20 -1.82
N VAL A 350 12.53 -23.29 -1.90
CA VAL A 350 12.79 -21.82 -1.92
C VAL A 350 13.35 -21.35 -0.57
N LEU A 351 12.87 -21.93 0.54
CA LEU A 351 13.33 -21.62 1.90
C LEU A 351 14.61 -22.35 2.33
N CYS A 352 14.95 -23.51 1.75
CA CYS A 352 16.23 -24.19 1.99
C CYS A 352 17.40 -23.32 1.50
N CYS A 353 17.19 -22.54 0.43
CA CYS A 353 18.14 -21.51 0.00
C CYS A 353 18.29 -20.35 1.02
N LEU A 354 17.31 -20.12 1.90
CA LEU A 354 17.31 -19.03 2.90
C LEU A 354 17.87 -19.46 4.27
N LYS A 355 17.81 -20.76 4.63
CA LYS A 355 18.30 -21.30 5.92
C LYS A 355 19.81 -21.16 6.16
N ASN A 356 20.62 -20.92 5.12
CA ASN A 356 22.09 -20.83 5.23
C ASN A 356 22.64 -19.40 5.38
N THR A 357 21.80 -18.42 5.74
CA THR A 357 22.24 -17.01 5.90
C THR A 357 22.12 -16.59 7.37
N PRO A 358 23.24 -16.35 8.10
CA PRO A 358 23.18 -15.86 9.47
C PRO A 358 22.53 -14.47 9.51
N VAL A 359 21.57 -14.32 10.40
CA VAL A 359 20.75 -13.11 10.61
C VAL A 359 21.65 -11.98 11.11
N ILE A 360 21.91 -10.99 10.26
CA ILE A 360 22.46 -9.69 10.64
C ILE A 360 21.52 -8.63 10.10
N ILE A 361 21.03 -7.81 11.02
CA ILE A 361 20.02 -6.76 10.87
C ILE A 361 20.60 -5.61 10.05
N SER A 362 19.93 -5.20 8.96
CA SER A 362 20.13 -3.90 8.31
C SER A 362 19.01 -3.63 7.30
N GLU A 363 18.30 -2.52 7.54
CA GLU A 363 17.19 -1.91 6.79
C GLU A 363 17.54 -1.62 5.32
N ALA A 364 16.57 -1.74 4.39
CA ALA A 364 16.44 -0.94 3.14
C ALA A 364 15.35 -1.44 2.17
N ILE A 365 14.27 -0.69 1.92
CA ILE A 365 13.38 -0.87 0.75
C ILE A 365 12.88 0.54 0.34
N TYR A 366 12.69 0.99 -0.92
CA TYR A 366 11.72 0.62 -1.97
C TYR A 366 12.08 1.21 -3.34
N THR A 367 11.95 0.42 -4.42
CA THR A 367 11.26 0.72 -5.70
C THR A 367 11.36 -0.56 -6.54
N VAL A 368 10.23 -1.23 -6.81
CA VAL A 368 10.07 -2.27 -7.85
C VAL A 368 8.78 -1.96 -8.58
#